data_AF-U2A0R9-F1
#
_entry.id   AF-U2A0R9-F1
#
_cell.length_a   1.000
_cell.length_b   1.000
_cell.length_c   1.000
_cell.angle_alpha   90.00
_cell.angle_beta   90.00
_cell.angle_gamma   90.00
#
_symmetry.space_group_name_H-M   'P 1'
#
loop_
_entity.id
_entity.type
_entity.pdbx_description
1 polymer ?
#
loop_
_entity_poly.entity_id
_entity_poly.type
_entity_poly.pdbx_seq_one_letter_code
_entity_poly.pdbx_strand_id
1 'polypeptide(L)'
;MVGWQPKWPDGLLLWLAVNLGVAVMAEELLFRGLLQRALIRRLGAWPGLLLTAALFGAAHLPFSPLFALVAGIAGLGYGLALHYSGRLSLAIALHGAVNLLHILLLSYPLRLA
;
A
#
# COMPACT_ATOMS: atom_id res chain seq x y z
N MET A 1 -11.83 -16.42 5.73
CA MET A 1 -10.36 -16.38 5.67
C MET A 1 -9.89 -15.97 4.28
N VAL A 2 -8.75 -15.28 4.17
CA VAL A 2 -8.06 -15.06 2.89
C VAL A 2 -7.26 -16.33 2.58
N GLY A 3 -7.43 -16.89 1.38
CA GLY A 3 -6.71 -18.07 0.93
C GLY A 3 -6.12 -17.90 -0.46
N TRP A 4 -5.16 -18.77 -0.79
CA TRP A 4 -4.60 -18.85 -2.15
C TRP A 4 -5.67 -19.26 -3.16
N GLN A 5 -5.86 -18.41 -4.17
CA GLN A 5 -6.76 -18.63 -5.29
C GLN A 5 -6.24 -17.85 -6.51
N PRO A 6 -5.23 -18.39 -7.21
CA PRO A 6 -4.78 -17.85 -8.49
C PRO A 6 -5.96 -17.75 -9.47
N LYS A 7 -6.17 -16.55 -10.03
CA LYS A 7 -7.26 -16.28 -10.96
C LYS A 7 -6.92 -15.13 -11.91
N TRP A 8 -7.69 -15.05 -12.99
CA TRP A 8 -7.69 -13.92 -13.91
C TRP A 8 -9.08 -13.26 -13.87
N PRO A 9 -9.26 -12.14 -13.14
CA PRO A 9 -10.56 -11.49 -13.04
C PRO A 9 -10.99 -10.85 -14.37
N ASP A 10 -12.27 -10.97 -14.70
CA ASP A 10 -12.87 -10.15 -15.76
C ASP A 10 -12.74 -8.66 -15.41
N GLY A 11 -12.38 -7.83 -16.40
CA GLY A 11 -12.19 -6.40 -16.19
C GLY A 11 -10.90 -6.01 -15.46
N LEU A 12 -9.91 -6.92 -15.31
CA LEU A 12 -8.64 -6.67 -14.63
C LEU A 12 -7.95 -5.36 -15.06
N LEU A 13 -7.96 -5.05 -16.37
CA LEU A 13 -7.33 -3.83 -16.89
C LEU A 13 -8.04 -2.55 -16.42
N LEU A 14 -9.37 -2.55 -16.40
CA LEU A 14 -10.16 -1.42 -15.89
C LEU A 14 -9.93 -1.26 -14.38
N TRP A 15 -9.95 -2.38 -13.65
CA TRP A 15 -9.63 -2.38 -12.22
C TRP A 15 -8.23 -1.82 -11.96
N LEU A 16 -7.22 -2.23 -12.74
CA LEU A 16 -5.85 -1.75 -12.61
C LEU A 16 -5.75 -0.25 -12.91
N ALA A 17 -6.43 0.23 -13.95
CA ALA A 17 -6.47 1.66 -14.29
C ALA A 17 -7.08 2.50 -13.16
N VAL A 18 -8.20 2.06 -12.59
CA VAL A 18 -8.85 2.75 -11.46
C VAL A 18 -8.00 2.64 -10.19
N ASN A 19 -7.44 1.46 -9.90
CA ASN A 19 -6.60 1.24 -8.72
C ASN A 19 -5.36 2.14 -8.76
N LEU A 20 -4.65 2.20 -9.90
CA LEU A 20 -3.48 3.05 -10.06
C LEU A 20 -3.85 4.54 -10.08
N GLY A 21 -4.88 4.93 -10.86
CA GLY A 21 -5.26 6.31 -11.08
C GLY A 21 -5.93 6.99 -9.88
N VAL A 22 -6.58 6.20 -9.02
CA VAL A 22 -7.36 6.72 -7.88
C VAL A 22 -6.77 6.26 -6.56
N ALA A 23 -6.88 4.98 -6.23
CA ALA A 23 -6.54 4.48 -4.89
C ALA A 23 -5.04 4.64 -4.59
N VAL A 24 -4.18 4.03 -5.40
CA VAL A 24 -2.72 4.07 -5.21
C VAL A 24 -2.22 5.51 -5.33
N MET A 25 -2.70 6.28 -6.31
CA MET A 25 -2.28 7.67 -6.47
C MET A 25 -2.62 8.51 -5.24
N ALA A 26 -3.87 8.43 -4.74
CA ALA A 26 -4.30 9.19 -3.57
C ALA A 26 -3.50 8.79 -2.32
N GLU A 27 -3.31 7.49 -2.08
CA GLU A 27 -2.57 7.00 -0.93
C GLU A 27 -1.09 7.38 -1.00
N GLU A 28 -0.42 7.19 -2.13
CA GLU A 28 1.00 7.53 -2.25
C GLU A 28 1.25 9.04 -2.18
N LEU A 29 0.39 9.88 -2.78
CA LEU A 29 0.51 11.33 -2.65
C LEU A 29 0.34 11.79 -1.20
N LEU A 30 -0.65 11.24 -0.49
CA LEU A 30 -0.92 11.59 0.90
C LEU A 30 0.20 11.10 1.84
N PHE A 31 0.46 9.80 1.85
CA PHE A 31 1.36 9.20 2.81
C PHE A 31 2.84 9.46 2.47
N ARG A 32 3.23 9.37 1.19
CA ARG A 32 4.64 9.45 0.78
C ARG A 32 5.00 10.84 0.30
N GLY A 33 4.10 11.47 -0.48
CA GLY A 33 4.28 12.83 -0.99
C GLY A 33 4.24 13.90 0.11
N LEU A 34 3.27 13.81 1.04
CA LEU A 34 3.06 14.82 2.07
C LEU A 34 3.54 14.36 3.46
N LEU A 35 2.93 13.31 4.01
CA LEU A 35 3.11 12.94 5.41
C LEU A 35 4.53 12.49 5.72
N GLN A 36 5.08 11.53 4.97
CA GLN A 36 6.44 11.02 5.16
C GLN A 36 7.48 12.13 5.09
N ARG A 37 7.36 13.02 4.10
CA ARG A 37 8.28 14.16 3.97
C ARG A 37 8.18 15.10 5.16
N ALA A 38 6.97 15.39 5.63
CA ALA A 38 6.76 16.23 6.80
C ALA A 38 7.34 15.61 8.07
N LEU A 39 7.11 14.32 8.31
CA LEU A 39 7.60 13.61 9.48
C LEU A 39 9.12 13.43 9.45
N ILE A 40 9.71 13.11 8.29
CA ILE A 40 11.17 13.03 8.14
C ILE A 40 11.83 14.38 8.44
N ARG A 41 11.27 15.49 7.96
CA ARG A 41 11.80 16.84 8.25
C ARG A 41 11.75 17.19 9.74
N ARG A 42 10.75 16.68 10.48
CA ARG A 42 10.55 17.02 11.90
C ARG A 42 11.27 16.07 12.85
N LEU A 43 11.35 14.78 12.52
CA LEU A 43 11.76 13.71 13.43
C LEU A 43 13.01 12.96 12.95
N GLY A 44 13.52 13.27 11.76
CA GLY A 44 14.59 12.52 11.10
C GLY A 44 14.08 11.34 10.28
N ALA A 45 14.98 10.73 9.51
CA ALA A 45 14.66 9.72 8.50
C ALA A 45 13.92 8.50 9.07
N TRP A 46 14.52 7.80 10.04
CA TRP A 46 13.96 6.56 10.58
C TRP A 46 12.67 6.77 11.37
N PRO A 47 12.58 7.71 12.32
CA PRO A 47 11.32 7.96 13.03
C PRO A 47 10.20 8.39 12.07
N GLY A 48 10.51 9.22 11.07
CA GLY A 48 9.53 9.65 10.07
C GLY A 48 9.02 8.50 9.19
N LEU A 49 9.92 7.61 8.74
CA LEU A 49 9.57 6.40 7.99
C LEU A 49 8.67 5.47 8.81
N LEU A 50 9.09 5.11 10.02
CA LEU A 50 8.38 4.17 10.88
C LEU A 50 7.00 4.71 11.28
N LEU A 51 6.90 6.00 11.63
CA LEU A 51 5.63 6.61 11.98
C LEU A 51 4.69 6.70 10.77
N THR A 52 5.19 7.02 9.57
CA THR A 52 4.37 7.01 8.35
C THR A 52 3.85 5.59 8.07
N ALA A 53 4.71 4.57 8.17
CA ALA A 53 4.31 3.18 7.97
C ALA A 53 3.27 2.72 8.99
N ALA A 54 3.43 3.11 10.26
CA ALA A 54 2.47 2.81 11.31
C ALA A 54 1.11 3.49 11.06
N LEU A 55 1.10 4.76 10.64
CA LEU A 55 -0.12 5.50 10.31
C LEU A 55 -0.80 4.92 9.06
N PHE A 56 -0.02 4.51 8.06
CA PHE A 56 -0.53 3.80 6.89
C PHE A 56 -1.20 2.49 7.30
N GLY A 57 -0.55 1.66 8.12
CA GLY A 57 -1.16 0.44 8.66
C GLY A 57 -2.42 0.72 9.47
N ALA A 58 -2.40 1.74 10.34
CA ALA A 58 -3.54 2.13 11.17
C ALA A 58 -4.77 2.54 10.34
N ALA A 59 -4.58 3.23 9.21
CA ALA A 59 -5.67 3.57 8.28
C ALA A 59 -6.38 2.34 7.71
N HIS A 60 -5.75 1.16 7.76
CA HIS A 60 -6.28 -0.11 7.27
C HIS A 60 -6.90 -1.00 8.37
N LEU A 61 -6.97 -0.54 9.62
CA LEU A 61 -7.63 -1.24 10.73
C LEU A 61 -9.11 -1.59 10.46
N PRO A 62 -9.92 -0.77 9.76
CA PRO A 62 -11.31 -1.12 9.48
C PRO A 62 -11.49 -2.41 8.66
N PHE A 63 -10.45 -2.87 7.93
CA PHE A 63 -10.51 -4.13 7.19
C PHE A 63 -10.22 -5.34 8.10
N SER A 64 -9.13 -5.30 8.87
CA SER A 64 -8.82 -6.21 9.99
C SER A 64 -7.47 -5.85 10.62
N PRO A 65 -7.17 -6.27 11.87
CA PRO A 65 -5.85 -6.08 12.48
C PRO A 65 -4.70 -6.72 11.68
N LEU A 66 -4.92 -7.91 11.12
CA LEU A 66 -3.91 -8.59 10.31
C LEU A 66 -3.64 -7.82 9.00
N PHE A 67 -4.70 -7.33 8.36
CA PHE A 67 -4.55 -6.53 7.14
C PHE A 67 -3.84 -5.21 7.43
N ALA A 68 -4.15 -4.54 8.54
CA ALA A 68 -3.45 -3.35 9.00
C ALA A 68 -1.95 -3.58 9.21
N LEU A 69 -1.58 -4.71 9.84
CA LEU A 69 -0.17 -5.07 10.04
C LEU A 69 0.55 -5.27 8.70
N VAL A 70 -0.02 -6.06 7.79
CA VAL A 70 0.58 -6.33 6.47
C VAL A 70 0.65 -5.05 5.63
N ALA A 71 -0.39 -4.22 5.67
CA ALA A 71 -0.40 -2.91 5.02
C ALA A 71 0.71 -2.00 5.56
N GLY A 72 0.92 -1.98 6.88
CA GLY A 72 2.02 -1.24 7.50
C GLY A 72 3.40 -1.71 7.03
N ILE A 73 3.62 -3.03 6.96
CA ILE A 73 4.89 -3.62 6.47
C ILE A 73 5.11 -3.27 4.99
N ALA A 74 4.09 -3.47 4.14
CA ALA A 74 4.17 -3.10 2.73
C ALA A 74 4.42 -1.59 2.59
N GLY A 75 3.74 -0.80 3.42
CA GLY A 75 3.83 0.64 3.44
C GLY A 75 5.20 1.18 3.85
N LEU A 76 5.91 0.48 4.73
CA LEU A 76 7.33 0.73 5.02
C LEU A 76 8.18 0.49 3.77
N GLY A 77 7.93 -0.59 3.04
CA GLY A 77 8.58 -0.88 1.75
C GLY A 77 8.41 0.26 0.73
N TYR A 78 7.18 0.77 0.58
CA TYR A 78 6.91 1.89 -0.33
C TYR A 78 7.64 3.17 0.11
N GLY A 79 7.67 3.42 1.43
CA GLY A 79 8.38 4.55 2.02
C GLY A 79 9.89 4.48 1.81
N LEU A 80 10.48 3.29 1.94
CA LEU A 80 11.90 3.04 1.66
C LEU A 80 12.21 3.20 0.17
N ALA A 81 11.32 2.72 -0.72
CA ALA A 81 11.46 2.92 -2.16
C ALA A 81 11.53 4.42 -2.50
N LEU A 82 10.64 5.25 -1.94
CA LEU A 82 10.74 6.70 -2.10
C LEU A 82 12.00 7.29 -1.45
N HIS A 83 12.33 6.87 -0.22
CA HIS A 83 13.44 7.45 0.54
C HIS A 83 14.79 7.30 -0.17
N TYR A 84 15.07 6.10 -0.70
CA TYR A 84 16.36 5.84 -1.35
C TYR A 84 16.40 6.25 -2.82
N SER A 85 15.28 6.21 -3.53
CA SER A 85 15.26 6.58 -4.95
C SER A 85 14.95 8.06 -5.21
N GLY A 86 14.31 8.74 -4.27
CA GLY A 86 13.72 10.06 -4.48
C GLY A 86 12.49 10.07 -5.41
N ARG A 87 12.03 8.92 -5.91
CA ARG A 87 11.00 8.80 -6.94
C ARG A 87 9.70 8.24 -6.40
N LEU A 88 8.65 9.06 -6.42
CA LEU A 88 7.30 8.63 -6.03
C LEU A 88 6.76 7.53 -6.96
N SER A 89 7.15 7.54 -8.24
CA SER A 89 6.75 6.53 -9.21
C SER A 89 7.14 5.11 -8.82
N LEU A 90 8.24 4.92 -8.08
CA LEU A 90 8.65 3.59 -7.61
C LEU A 90 7.80 3.11 -6.45
N ALA A 91 7.38 4.01 -5.55
CA ALA A 91 6.43 3.70 -4.49
C ALA A 91 5.06 3.30 -5.08
N ILE A 92 4.58 4.08 -6.07
CA ILE A 92 3.34 3.78 -6.83
C ILE A 92 3.43 2.43 -7.53
N ALA A 93 4.53 2.14 -8.23
CA ALA A 93 4.71 0.87 -8.93
C ALA A 93 4.74 -0.33 -7.97
N LEU A 94 5.44 -0.20 -6.84
CA LEU A 94 5.53 -1.26 -5.83
C LEU A 94 4.18 -1.50 -5.16
N HIS A 95 3.47 -0.44 -4.78
CA HIS A 95 2.13 -0.54 -4.22
C HIS A 95 1.14 -1.16 -5.22
N GLY A 96 1.13 -0.67 -6.46
CA GLY A 96 0.32 -1.26 -7.54
C GLY A 96 0.62 -2.74 -7.77
N ALA A 97 1.90 -3.14 -7.71
CA ALA A 97 2.30 -4.54 -7.84
C ALA A 97 1.78 -5.41 -6.67
N VAL A 98 1.84 -4.92 -5.43
CA VAL A 98 1.26 -5.62 -4.28
C VAL A 98 -0.25 -5.80 -4.45
N ASN A 99 -0.97 -4.74 -4.85
CA ASN A 99 -2.41 -4.81 -5.10
C ASN A 99 -2.75 -5.80 -6.22
N LEU A 100 -1.98 -5.78 -7.31
CA LEU A 100 -2.15 -6.69 -8.43
C LEU A 100 -1.90 -8.15 -8.02
N LEU A 101 -0.85 -8.42 -7.24
CA LEU A 101 -0.58 -9.76 -6.73
C LEU A 101 -1.69 -10.22 -5.77
N HIS A 102 -2.19 -9.32 -4.92
CA HIS A 102 -3.32 -9.61 -4.04
C HIS A 102 -4.57 -10.05 -4.83
N ILE A 103 -5.00 -9.30 -5.84
CA ILE A 103 -6.21 -9.65 -6.59
C ILE A 103 -6.04 -10.91 -7.45
N LEU A 104 -4.84 -11.11 -8.02
CA LEU A 104 -4.54 -12.28 -8.84
C LEU A 104 -4.41 -13.56 -8.03
N LEU A 105 -3.81 -13.50 -6.83
CA LEU A 105 -3.39 -14.69 -6.09
C LEU A 105 -4.28 -15.02 -4.89
N LEU A 106 -5.04 -14.07 -4.33
CA LEU A 106 -5.78 -14.27 -3.08
C LEU A 106 -7.29 -14.17 -3.25
N SER A 107 -8.06 -14.91 -2.45
CA SER A 107 -9.53 -14.95 -2.50
C SER A 107 -10.21 -13.64 -2.06
N TYR A 108 -11.21 -13.17 -2.82
CA TYR A 108 -12.07 -12.01 -2.54
C TYR A 108 -13.54 -12.26 -2.99
N PRO A 109 -14.56 -11.65 -2.34
CA PRO A 109 -14.50 -11.05 -1.00
C PRO A 109 -14.10 -12.11 0.04
N LEU A 110 -13.76 -11.68 1.25
CA LEU A 110 -13.42 -12.56 2.37
C LEU A 110 -14.42 -13.73 2.42
N ARG A 111 -13.94 -14.97 2.18
CA ARG A 111 -14.81 -16.14 2.35
C ARG A 111 -15.19 -16.20 3.82
N LEU A 112 -16.47 -16.05 4.13
CA LEU A 112 -17.00 -16.48 5.41
C LEU A 112 -16.88 -18.01 5.40
N ALA A 113 -16.05 -18.53 6.30
CA ALA A 113 -15.97 -19.98 6.53
C ALA A 113 -17.22 -20.41 7.30
#